data_AF-A0A7R9QI16-F1
#
_entry.id   AF-A0A7R9QI16-F1
#
_cell.length_a   1.000
_cell.length_b   1.000
_cell.length_c   1.000
_cell.angle_alpha   90.00
_cell.angle_beta   90.00
_cell.angle_gamma   90.00
#
_symmetry.space_group_name_H-M   'P 1'
#
loop_
_entity.id
_entity.type
_entity.pdbx_description
1 polymer ?
#
loop_
_entity_poly.entity_id
_entity_poly.type
_entity_poly.pdbx_seq_one_letter_code
_entity_poly.pdbx_strand_id
1 'polypeptide(L)'
;AITQICIACCCDAEALAGNDSKALLEHPIFEGGLCRLCYDNIRVTMYAPGADHKNSFCAICGQLGKLAICENEICHRVYCLKCIDLLVGNGLHLKILEMEKWECFVCKPNLQEIGLLRVRPNWRFNVKILFDPLANTLKSLNAIQEYSNEKKPIRVLSLMDGISSAKLALEKLGLKIDAYYSSESDTNAIEISRNYNKNSIAAMSPIDLVLGSPPPEYSSNASVRKSLIENKGSGHYF
;
A
#
# COMPACT_ATOMS: atom_id res chain seq x y z
N ALA A 1 10.32 25.33 13.74
CA ALA A 1 10.24 23.86 13.97
C ALA A 1 10.13 23.16 12.61
N ILE A 2 10.63 21.93 12.46
CA ILE A 2 10.58 21.17 11.18
C ILE A 2 9.14 21.01 10.63
N THR A 3 8.14 21.12 11.50
CA THR A 3 6.71 21.12 11.14
C THR A 3 6.21 22.38 10.43
N GLN A 4 7.01 23.44 10.38
CA GLN A 4 6.68 24.73 9.74
C GLN A 4 7.26 24.88 8.33
N ILE A 5 8.01 23.87 7.85
CA ILE A 5 8.58 23.83 6.50
C ILE A 5 8.14 22.56 5.78
N CYS A 6 8.06 22.62 4.45
CA CYS A 6 7.88 21.41 3.66
C CYS A 6 9.19 20.61 3.62
N ILE A 7 9.24 19.44 4.26
CA ILE A 7 10.47 18.62 4.28
C ILE A 7 10.81 17.99 2.92
N ALA A 8 9.87 18.00 1.98
CA ALA A 8 10.05 17.44 0.65
C ALA A 8 10.70 18.41 -0.34
N CYS A 9 10.38 19.71 -0.28
CA CYS A 9 10.89 20.72 -1.21
C CYS A 9 11.49 21.97 -0.56
N CYS A 10 11.53 22.03 0.78
CA CYS A 10 12.07 23.13 1.58
C CYS A 10 11.37 24.47 1.37
N CYS A 11 10.17 24.50 0.80
CA CYS A 11 9.40 25.73 0.72
C CYS A 11 8.78 26.06 2.08
N ASP A 12 8.69 27.36 2.34
CA ASP A 12 7.85 27.88 3.41
C ASP A 12 6.38 27.79 2.98
N ALA A 13 5.48 27.56 3.94
CA ALA A 13 4.03 27.46 3.65
C ALA A 13 3.49 28.71 2.93
N GLU A 14 4.18 29.84 3.06
CA GLU A 14 3.81 31.15 2.51
C GLU A 14 4.09 31.30 1.01
N ALA A 15 5.02 30.53 0.44
CA ALA A 15 5.52 30.77 -0.93
C ALA A 15 4.64 30.16 -2.05
N LEU A 16 3.62 29.36 -1.72
CA LEU A 16 2.80 28.62 -2.70
C LEU A 16 1.28 28.79 -2.53
N ALA A 17 0.82 29.61 -1.59
CA ALA A 17 -0.60 29.77 -1.29
C ALA A 17 -1.25 30.84 -2.19
N GLY A 18 -1.68 30.44 -3.38
CA GLY A 18 -2.81 31.11 -4.03
C GLY A 18 -4.08 30.80 -3.23
N ASN A 19 -4.53 31.73 -2.40
CA ASN A 19 -5.81 31.84 -1.67
C ASN A 19 -6.45 30.63 -0.93
N ASP A 20 -5.98 29.39 -1.05
CA ASP A 20 -6.55 28.23 -0.34
C ASP A 20 -5.59 27.67 0.72
N SER A 21 -6.01 27.81 1.98
CA SER A 21 -5.46 27.20 3.21
C SER A 21 -3.94 27.29 3.43
N LYS A 22 -3.56 28.23 4.29
CA LYS A 22 -2.20 28.62 4.73
C LYS A 22 -1.43 27.54 5.55
N ALA A 23 -1.91 26.30 5.64
CA ALA A 23 -1.40 25.29 6.57
C ALA A 23 -0.68 24.14 5.85
N LEU A 24 0.50 23.77 6.35
CA LEU A 24 1.18 22.55 5.91
C LEU A 24 0.43 21.31 6.37
N LEU A 25 0.37 20.31 5.50
CA LEU A 25 -0.12 18.98 5.83
C LEU A 25 1.00 18.19 6.49
N GLU A 26 0.67 17.24 7.36
CA GLU A 26 1.70 16.42 7.98
C GLU A 26 2.28 15.39 7.00
N HIS A 27 3.59 15.21 7.01
CA HIS A 27 4.18 14.06 6.32
C HIS A 27 3.70 12.76 6.98
N PRO A 28 3.19 11.77 6.22
CA PRO A 28 2.57 10.57 6.79
C PRO A 28 3.55 9.68 7.57
N ILE A 29 4.81 9.58 7.10
CA ILE A 29 5.84 8.74 7.72
C ILE A 29 6.74 9.46 8.72
N PHE A 30 7.26 10.63 8.36
CA PHE A 30 8.26 11.37 9.15
C PHE A 30 7.65 12.59 9.84
N GLU A 31 8.27 13.05 10.91
CA GLU A 31 7.98 14.35 11.50
C GLU A 31 8.38 15.47 10.54
N GLY A 32 7.48 16.43 10.33
CA GLY A 32 7.65 17.49 9.35
C GLY A 32 6.37 17.80 8.57
N GLY A 33 6.35 18.97 7.94
CA GLY A 33 5.25 19.42 7.09
C GLY A 33 5.45 19.08 5.61
N LEU A 34 4.38 19.17 4.84
CA LEU A 34 4.31 19.05 3.40
C LEU A 34 3.43 20.18 2.86
N CYS A 35 3.93 20.89 1.84
CA CYS A 35 3.05 21.74 1.05
C CYS A 35 2.08 20.86 0.25
N ARG A 36 0.97 21.46 -0.21
CA ARG A 36 -0.10 20.71 -0.87
C ARG A 36 0.40 19.90 -2.08
N LEU A 37 1.24 20.53 -2.91
CA LEU A 37 1.85 19.88 -4.08
C LEU A 37 2.68 18.65 -3.69
N CYS A 38 3.52 18.76 -2.66
CA CYS A 38 4.33 17.63 -2.20
C CYS A 38 3.48 16.54 -1.53
N TYR A 39 2.42 16.91 -0.82
CA TYR A 39 1.47 15.95 -0.24
C TYR A 39 0.78 15.13 -1.33
N ASP A 40 0.25 15.81 -2.36
CA ASP A 40 -0.41 15.15 -3.48
C ASP A 40 0.59 14.30 -4.29
N ASN A 41 1.83 14.78 -4.48
CA ASN A 41 2.90 14.01 -5.12
C ASN A 41 3.26 12.73 -4.34
N ILE A 42 3.40 12.82 -3.02
CA ILE A 42 3.70 11.64 -2.19
C ILE A 42 2.54 10.64 -2.25
N ARG A 43 1.29 11.10 -2.26
CA ARG A 43 0.12 10.23 -2.39
C ARG A 43 0.17 9.36 -3.64
N VAL A 44 0.60 9.89 -4.77
CA VAL A 44 0.66 9.12 -6.03
C VAL A 44 1.96 8.31 -6.19
N THR A 45 3.04 8.71 -5.52
CA THR A 45 4.37 8.09 -5.70
C THR A 45 4.76 7.07 -4.62
N MET A 46 4.13 7.09 -3.43
CA MET A 46 4.53 6.27 -2.28
C MET A 46 4.56 4.76 -2.55
N TYR A 47 3.67 4.25 -3.39
CA TYR A 47 3.55 2.82 -3.74
C TYR A 47 3.71 2.56 -5.24
N ALA A 48 4.64 3.27 -5.89
CA ALA A 48 4.97 3.02 -7.29
C ALA A 48 6.19 2.08 -7.40
N PRO A 49 5.99 0.75 -7.50
CA PRO A 49 7.09 -0.20 -7.63
C PRO A 49 7.82 -0.02 -8.96
N GLY A 50 9.14 -0.08 -8.90
CA GLY A 50 10.03 -0.21 -10.05
C GLY A 50 10.22 -1.66 -10.48
N ALA A 51 11.06 -1.88 -11.48
CA ALA A 51 11.34 -3.20 -12.05
C ALA A 51 12.04 -4.16 -11.05
N ASP A 52 12.68 -3.62 -10.02
CA ASP A 52 13.39 -4.34 -8.96
C ASP A 52 12.51 -4.64 -7.73
N HIS A 53 11.19 -4.43 -7.84
CA HIS A 53 10.23 -4.53 -6.74
C HIS A 53 10.51 -3.60 -5.55
N LYS A 54 11.38 -2.61 -5.71
CA LYS A 54 11.54 -1.48 -4.78
C LYS A 54 10.76 -0.29 -5.33
N ASN A 55 10.40 0.66 -4.49
CA ASN A 55 9.67 1.84 -4.96
C ASN A 55 10.59 2.71 -5.83
N SER A 56 10.03 3.31 -6.87
CA SER A 56 10.79 4.17 -7.78
C SER A 56 11.09 5.54 -7.17
N PHE A 57 10.33 5.99 -6.17
CA PHE A 57 10.38 7.35 -5.65
C PHE A 57 10.79 7.40 -4.18
N CYS A 58 11.52 8.45 -3.82
CA CYS A 58 11.97 8.70 -2.46
C CYS A 58 10.80 8.74 -1.47
N ALA A 59 10.90 7.99 -0.36
CA ALA A 59 9.87 7.92 0.67
C ALA A 59 9.67 9.22 1.48
N ILE A 60 10.54 10.21 1.32
CA ILE A 60 10.49 11.52 1.99
C ILE A 60 9.87 12.60 1.08
N CYS A 61 10.32 12.68 -0.18
CA CYS A 61 9.93 13.78 -1.08
C CYS A 61 9.10 13.34 -2.29
N GLY A 62 8.97 12.04 -2.54
CA GLY A 62 8.29 11.51 -3.72
C GLY A 62 8.98 11.85 -5.05
N GLN A 63 10.27 12.18 -5.03
CA GLN A 63 11.04 12.48 -6.24
C GLN A 63 11.91 11.30 -6.70
N LEU A 64 12.17 11.26 -8.00
CA LEU A 64 13.16 10.39 -8.64
C LEU A 64 14.59 10.90 -8.43
N GLY A 65 15.58 10.06 -8.71
CA GLY A 65 16.99 10.46 -8.75
C GLY A 65 17.93 9.34 -8.34
N LYS A 66 19.08 9.73 -7.75
CA LYS A 66 19.98 8.77 -7.10
C LYS A 66 19.38 8.37 -5.76
N LEU A 67 19.16 7.08 -5.57
CA LEU A 67 18.40 6.51 -4.47
C LEU A 67 19.24 5.49 -3.70
N ALA A 68 19.20 5.57 -2.38
CA ALA A 68 19.62 4.48 -1.49
C ALA A 68 18.43 3.54 -1.27
N ILE A 69 18.67 2.24 -1.37
CA ILE A 69 17.65 1.20 -1.33
C ILE A 69 17.72 0.46 0.01
N CYS A 70 16.58 0.29 0.67
CA CYS A 70 16.52 -0.51 1.88
C CYS A 70 16.72 -2.00 1.56
N GLU A 71 17.63 -2.67 2.26
CA GLU A 71 17.90 -4.11 2.10
C GLU A 71 16.99 -5.03 2.91
N ASN A 72 16.07 -4.49 3.71
CA ASN A 72 15.06 -5.30 4.36
C ASN A 72 14.13 -5.92 3.30
N GLU A 73 14.03 -7.25 3.26
CA GLU A 73 13.31 -8.02 2.23
C GLU A 73 11.84 -7.61 2.09
N ILE A 74 11.18 -7.27 3.20
CA ILE A 74 9.77 -6.88 3.21
C ILE A 74 9.56 -5.36 3.14
N CYS A 75 10.63 -4.60 2.89
CA CYS A 75 10.60 -3.15 2.77
C CYS A 75 10.93 -2.73 1.34
N HIS A 76 10.05 -1.94 0.76
CA HIS A 76 10.20 -1.43 -0.62
C HIS A 76 10.69 0.02 -0.65
N ARG A 77 11.01 0.63 0.51
CA ARG A 77 11.34 2.05 0.58
C ARG A 77 12.72 2.35 0.04
N VAL A 78 12.81 3.48 -0.66
CA VAL A 78 14.03 4.08 -1.16
C VAL A 78 14.11 5.54 -0.74
N TYR A 79 15.31 6.11 -0.72
CA TYR A 79 15.57 7.46 -0.23
C TYR A 79 16.54 8.18 -1.15
N CYS A 80 16.22 9.38 -1.61
CA CYS A 80 17.16 10.12 -2.43
C CYS A 80 18.34 10.62 -1.58
N LEU A 81 19.54 10.61 -2.17
CA LEU A 81 20.77 10.99 -1.45
C LEU A 81 20.67 12.42 -0.90
N LYS A 82 19.98 13.32 -1.62
CA LYS A 82 19.73 14.70 -1.20
C LYS A 82 18.96 14.79 0.12
N CYS A 83 17.87 14.01 0.27
CA CYS A 83 17.09 14.00 1.51
C CYS A 83 17.89 13.40 2.67
N ILE A 84 18.72 12.39 2.41
CA ILE A 84 19.61 11.80 3.43
C ILE A 84 20.56 12.87 3.96
N ASP A 85 21.25 13.58 3.07
CA ASP A 85 22.22 14.60 3.48
C ASP A 85 21.56 15.78 4.20
N LEU A 86 20.41 16.23 3.69
CA LEU A 86 19.72 17.40 4.22
C LEU A 86 19.07 17.14 5.59
N LEU A 87 18.41 16.00 5.75
CA LEU A 87 17.56 15.74 6.93
C LEU A 87 18.22 14.84 7.96
N VAL A 88 19.23 14.06 7.57
CA VAL A 88 19.88 13.10 8.47
C VAL A 88 21.30 13.54 8.80
N GLY A 89 22.10 13.89 7.79
CA GLY A 89 23.43 14.44 8.02
C GLY A 89 24.26 14.51 6.75
N ASN A 90 24.95 15.63 6.56
CA ASN A 90 25.75 15.87 5.36
C ASN A 90 26.83 14.78 5.16
N GLY A 91 26.86 14.15 3.99
CA GLY A 91 27.82 13.09 3.65
C GLY A 91 27.44 11.71 4.21
N LEU A 92 26.30 11.58 4.91
CA LEU A 92 25.84 10.28 5.41
C LEU A 92 25.47 9.33 4.27
N HIS A 93 25.01 9.86 3.13
CA HIS A 93 24.68 9.02 1.98
C HIS A 93 25.88 8.21 1.48
N LEU A 94 27.11 8.75 1.56
CA LEU A 94 28.33 8.03 1.16
C LEU A 94 28.56 6.82 2.06
N LYS A 95 28.44 7.02 3.38
CA LYS A 95 28.55 5.95 4.36
C LYS A 95 27.51 4.86 4.13
N ILE A 96 26.28 5.23 3.78
CA ILE A 96 25.21 4.27 3.46
C ILE A 96 25.53 3.47 2.20
N LEU A 97 26.08 4.11 1.17
CA LEU A 97 26.46 3.43 -0.07
C LEU A 97 27.68 2.50 0.10
N GLU A 98 28.52 2.74 1.10
CA GLU A 98 29.65 1.87 1.45
C GLU A 98 29.25 0.69 2.35
N MET A 99 28.07 0.71 2.96
CA MET A 99 27.58 -0.39 3.78
C MET A 99 27.24 -1.60 2.89
N GLU A 100 27.71 -2.77 3.29
CA GLU A 100 27.31 -4.03 2.65
C GLU A 100 25.80 -4.27 2.79
N LYS A 101 25.22 -3.92 3.95
CA LYS A 101 23.80 -4.06 4.22
C LYS A 101 23.24 -2.86 4.97
N TRP A 102 22.36 -2.11 4.32
CA TRP A 102 21.68 -0.97 4.91
C TRP A 102 20.17 -1.18 5.03
N GLU A 103 19.65 -0.98 6.24
CA GLU A 103 18.22 -0.93 6.50
C GLU A 103 17.78 0.51 6.75
N CYS A 104 16.66 0.90 6.15
CA CYS A 104 16.25 2.29 6.16
C CYS A 104 15.78 2.79 7.54
N PHE A 105 15.61 4.10 7.62
CA PHE A 105 15.20 4.81 8.84
C PHE A 105 13.88 4.30 9.45
N VAL A 106 12.98 3.70 8.66
CA VAL A 106 11.74 3.11 9.17
C VAL A 106 11.95 1.69 9.71
N CYS A 107 12.84 0.92 9.11
CA CYS A 107 13.15 -0.46 9.51
C CYS A 107 14.05 -0.50 10.76
N LYS A 108 15.04 0.41 10.84
CA LYS A 108 15.92 0.59 12.00
C LYS A 108 15.90 2.05 12.47
N PRO A 109 14.93 2.41 13.33
CA PRO A 109 14.79 3.79 13.83
C PRO A 109 15.98 4.28 14.67
N ASN A 110 16.76 3.38 15.26
CA ASN A 110 17.91 3.73 16.10
C ASN A 110 19.00 4.53 15.34
N LEU A 111 19.01 4.49 14.00
CA LEU A 111 19.90 5.30 13.17
C LEU A 111 19.49 6.78 13.09
N GLN A 112 18.35 7.16 13.67
CA GLN A 112 17.81 8.52 13.59
C GLN A 112 18.47 9.51 14.57
N GLU A 113 19.15 9.05 15.63
CA GLU A 113 19.68 9.93 16.70
C GLU A 113 20.64 11.05 16.20
N ILE A 114 21.18 10.90 14.98
CA ILE A 114 22.22 11.78 14.43
C ILE A 114 21.65 12.97 13.61
N GLY A 115 20.35 12.99 13.30
CA GLY A 115 19.74 13.98 12.39
C GLY A 115 18.41 14.60 12.83
N LEU A 116 17.76 15.32 11.90
CA LEU A 116 16.42 15.92 12.07
C LEU A 116 15.28 14.97 11.70
N LEU A 117 15.57 13.94 10.89
CA LEU A 117 14.56 12.98 10.44
C LEU A 117 14.11 12.09 11.61
N ARG A 118 12.82 12.14 11.95
CA ARG A 118 12.19 11.28 12.97
C ARG A 118 11.00 10.55 12.37
N VAL A 119 10.86 9.25 12.63
CA VAL A 119 9.69 8.47 12.19
C VAL A 119 8.55 8.64 13.20
N ARG A 120 7.35 8.94 12.70
CA ARG A 120 6.16 9.07 13.54
C ARG A 120 5.77 7.70 14.11
N PRO A 121 5.48 7.56 15.41
CA PRO A 121 5.07 6.28 16.00
C PRO A 121 3.83 5.67 15.31
N ASN A 122 2.89 6.52 14.90
CA ASN A 122 1.63 6.14 14.25
C ASN A 122 1.68 6.18 12.71
N TRP A 123 2.86 6.17 12.08
CA TRP A 123 2.99 6.39 10.65
C TRP A 123 2.12 5.48 9.77
N ARG A 124 1.94 4.22 10.17
CA ARG A 124 1.10 3.25 9.43
C ARG A 124 -0.34 3.73 9.32
N PHE A 125 -0.87 4.27 10.40
CA PHE A 125 -2.21 4.82 10.44
C PHE A 125 -2.31 6.12 9.62
N ASN A 126 -1.30 6.98 9.69
CA ASN A 126 -1.26 8.20 8.87
C ASN A 126 -1.21 7.88 7.37
N VAL A 127 -0.45 6.85 6.97
CA VAL A 127 -0.46 6.35 5.60
C VAL A 127 -1.83 5.78 5.23
N LYS A 128 -2.52 5.09 6.14
CA LYS A 128 -3.90 4.65 5.89
C LYS A 128 -4.83 5.83 5.57
N ILE A 129 -4.80 6.89 6.39
CA ILE A 129 -5.60 8.11 6.17
C ILE A 129 -5.31 8.75 4.82
N LEU A 130 -4.04 8.75 4.38
CA LEU A 130 -3.63 9.31 3.09
C LEU A 130 -4.39 8.70 1.89
N PHE A 131 -4.70 7.40 1.98
CA PHE A 131 -5.38 6.65 0.92
C PHE A 131 -6.86 6.41 1.19
N ASP A 132 -7.26 6.41 2.46
CA ASP A 132 -8.63 6.19 2.93
C ASP A 132 -9.00 7.29 3.92
N PRO A 133 -9.59 8.40 3.44
CA PRO A 133 -10.03 9.49 4.31
C PRO A 133 -11.07 9.05 5.35
N LEU A 134 -11.83 7.98 5.08
CA LEU A 134 -12.82 7.43 6.02
C LEU A 134 -12.15 6.72 7.20
N ALA A 135 -10.87 6.35 7.09
CA ALA A 135 -10.13 5.69 8.16
C ALA A 135 -10.14 6.50 9.47
N ASN A 136 -10.17 7.84 9.40
CA ASN A 136 -10.28 8.70 10.58
C ASN A 136 -11.62 8.51 11.30
N THR A 137 -12.72 8.56 10.54
CA THR A 137 -14.08 8.33 11.06
C THR A 137 -14.21 6.91 11.62
N LEU A 138 -13.67 5.92 10.92
CA LEU A 138 -13.75 4.53 11.35
C LEU A 138 -12.90 4.27 12.60
N LYS A 139 -11.77 4.97 12.78
CA LYS A 139 -11.00 4.93 14.03
C LYS A 139 -11.77 5.56 15.19
N SER A 140 -12.42 6.71 15.01
CA SER A 140 -13.22 7.32 16.08
C SER A 140 -14.41 6.45 16.49
N LEU A 141 -14.89 5.59 15.59
CA LEU A 141 -15.92 4.59 15.85
C LEU A 141 -15.38 3.25 16.39
N ASN A 142 -14.08 3.12 16.64
CA ASN A 142 -13.40 1.85 16.99
C ASN A 142 -13.68 0.70 15.99
N ALA A 143 -14.03 1.03 14.76
CA ALA A 143 -14.39 0.06 13.71
C ALA A 143 -13.17 -0.51 12.96
N ILE A 144 -11.96 0.00 13.25
CA ILE A 144 -10.70 -0.48 12.68
C ILE A 144 -9.74 -0.76 13.83
N GLN A 145 -9.24 -1.98 13.87
CA GLN A 145 -8.22 -2.40 14.83
C GLN A 145 -6.87 -1.79 14.47
N GLU A 146 -6.05 -1.47 15.48
CA GLU A 146 -4.68 -1.01 15.23
C GLU A 146 -3.88 -2.08 14.48
N TYR A 147 -3.04 -1.63 13.55
CA TYR A 147 -2.21 -2.52 12.75
C TYR A 147 -1.27 -3.34 13.64
N SER A 148 -1.44 -4.66 13.67
CA SER A 148 -0.42 -5.56 14.20
C SER A 148 0.82 -5.53 13.30
N ASN A 149 2.01 -5.56 13.91
CA ASN A 149 3.26 -5.75 13.17
C ASN A 149 3.45 -7.20 12.71
N GLU A 150 2.67 -8.15 13.23
CA GLU A 150 2.71 -9.54 12.81
C GLU A 150 1.92 -9.72 11.51
N LYS A 151 2.64 -9.97 10.41
CA LYS A 151 2.03 -10.40 9.15
C LYS A 151 1.60 -11.87 9.28
N LYS A 152 0.31 -12.10 9.47
CA LYS A 152 -0.27 -13.45 9.45
C LYS A 152 -0.57 -13.87 7.99
N PRO A 153 -0.42 -15.16 7.64
CA PRO A 153 -0.89 -15.66 6.36
C PRO A 153 -2.38 -15.37 6.16
N ILE A 154 -2.78 -14.95 4.97
CA ILE A 154 -4.15 -14.50 4.68
C ILE A 154 -5.06 -15.66 4.29
N ARG A 155 -6.32 -15.57 4.68
CA ARG A 155 -7.41 -16.48 4.30
C ARG A 155 -8.28 -15.79 3.26
N VAL A 156 -8.38 -16.37 2.06
CA VAL A 156 -8.97 -15.72 0.88
C VAL A 156 -10.22 -16.46 0.44
N LEU A 157 -11.29 -15.72 0.16
CA LEU A 157 -12.47 -16.20 -0.55
C LEU A 157 -12.54 -15.54 -1.93
N SER A 158 -12.43 -16.34 -2.98
CA SER A 158 -12.60 -15.91 -4.37
C SER A 158 -13.95 -16.37 -4.90
N LEU A 159 -14.85 -15.42 -5.17
CA LEU A 159 -16.16 -15.68 -5.74
C LEU A 159 -16.06 -15.55 -7.25
N MET A 160 -16.43 -16.61 -7.96
CA MET A 160 -16.26 -16.71 -9.41
C MET A 160 -14.78 -16.63 -9.79
N ASP A 161 -14.05 -17.60 -9.28
CA ASP A 161 -12.59 -17.67 -9.34
C ASP A 161 -12.03 -17.84 -10.77
N GLY A 162 -12.87 -18.32 -11.69
CA GLY A 162 -12.50 -18.61 -13.05
C GLY A 162 -11.29 -19.55 -13.11
N ILE A 163 -10.21 -19.09 -13.74
CA ILE A 163 -8.96 -19.85 -13.88
C ILE A 163 -7.98 -19.66 -12.70
N SER A 164 -8.48 -19.26 -11.53
CA SER A 164 -7.70 -18.99 -10.32
C SER A 164 -6.62 -17.89 -10.47
N SER A 165 -6.88 -16.89 -11.32
CA SER A 165 -5.97 -15.76 -11.55
C SER A 165 -5.62 -14.99 -10.28
N ALA A 166 -6.59 -14.85 -9.36
CA ALA A 166 -6.39 -14.18 -8.08
C ALA A 166 -5.36 -14.93 -7.21
N LYS A 167 -5.45 -16.26 -7.12
CA LYS A 167 -4.46 -17.08 -6.42
C LYS A 167 -3.05 -16.87 -6.96
N LEU A 168 -2.90 -16.97 -8.28
CA LEU A 168 -1.61 -16.77 -8.96
C LEU A 168 -1.06 -15.36 -8.68
N ALA A 169 -1.90 -14.33 -8.70
CA ALA A 169 -1.50 -12.96 -8.40
C ALA A 169 -1.00 -12.82 -6.95
N LEU A 170 -1.71 -13.39 -5.98
CA LEU A 170 -1.31 -13.37 -4.57
C LEU A 170 0.02 -14.09 -4.33
N GLU A 171 0.23 -15.23 -4.98
CA GLU A 171 1.50 -15.97 -4.94
C GLU A 171 2.65 -15.17 -5.56
N LYS A 172 2.43 -14.52 -6.71
CA LYS A 172 3.42 -13.63 -7.34
C LYS A 172 3.76 -12.40 -6.50
N LEU A 173 2.82 -11.94 -5.68
CA LEU A 173 3.07 -10.87 -4.70
C LEU A 173 3.84 -11.35 -3.46
N GLY A 174 4.11 -12.66 -3.33
CA GLY A 174 4.79 -13.24 -2.18
C GLY A 174 3.96 -13.22 -0.90
N LEU A 175 2.63 -13.08 -1.00
CA LEU A 175 1.74 -13.12 0.16
C LEU A 175 1.61 -14.57 0.63
N LYS A 176 1.81 -14.79 1.93
CA LYS A 176 1.55 -16.11 2.54
C LYS A 176 0.05 -16.33 2.60
N ILE A 177 -0.43 -17.41 2.00
CA ILE A 177 -1.85 -17.78 2.00
C ILE A 177 -2.03 -18.96 2.95
N ASP A 178 -2.86 -18.79 3.97
CA ASP A 178 -3.25 -19.87 4.91
C ASP A 178 -4.25 -20.82 4.25
N ALA A 179 -5.30 -20.23 3.68
CA ALA A 179 -6.37 -20.96 2.99
C ALA A 179 -6.87 -20.13 1.82
N TYR A 180 -7.14 -20.80 0.70
CA TYR A 180 -7.79 -20.22 -0.47
C TYR A 180 -9.06 -21.01 -0.77
N TYR A 181 -10.19 -20.34 -0.65
CA TYR A 181 -11.52 -20.86 -0.95
C TYR A 181 -12.02 -20.24 -2.24
N SER A 182 -12.60 -21.05 -3.12
CA SER A 182 -13.12 -20.59 -4.40
C SER A 182 -14.54 -21.09 -4.64
N SER A 183 -15.38 -20.25 -5.21
CA SER A 183 -16.65 -20.63 -5.83
C SER A 183 -16.56 -20.46 -7.33
N GLU A 184 -17.03 -21.43 -8.11
CA GLU A 184 -17.09 -21.37 -9.57
C GLU A 184 -18.23 -22.23 -10.10
N SER A 185 -18.83 -21.84 -11.22
CA SER A 185 -19.95 -22.53 -11.87
C SER A 185 -19.61 -23.05 -13.27
N ASP A 186 -18.59 -22.51 -13.95
CA ASP A 186 -18.10 -23.06 -15.22
C ASP A 186 -17.33 -24.38 -15.00
N THR A 187 -17.70 -25.43 -15.72
CA THR A 187 -17.13 -26.77 -15.51
C THR A 187 -15.63 -26.84 -15.79
N ASN A 188 -15.14 -26.14 -16.81
CA ASN A 188 -13.72 -26.14 -17.16
C ASN A 188 -12.91 -25.35 -16.12
N ALA A 189 -13.44 -24.21 -15.67
CA ALA A 189 -12.86 -23.39 -14.62
C ALA A 189 -12.84 -24.12 -13.26
N ILE A 190 -13.87 -24.92 -12.95
CA ILE A 190 -13.89 -25.78 -11.77
C ILE A 190 -12.76 -26.82 -11.80
N GLU A 191 -12.51 -27.46 -12.93
CA GLU A 191 -11.40 -28.43 -13.05
C GLU A 191 -10.04 -27.79 -12.79
N ILE A 192 -9.83 -26.58 -13.32
CA ILE A 192 -8.64 -25.78 -13.03
C ILE A 192 -8.58 -25.44 -11.54
N SER A 193 -9.67 -24.90 -10.98
CA SER A 193 -9.77 -24.48 -9.58
C SER A 193 -9.52 -25.64 -8.61
N ARG A 194 -9.99 -26.87 -8.90
CA ARG A 194 -9.76 -28.07 -8.07
C ARG A 194 -8.29 -28.44 -7.95
N ASN A 195 -7.49 -28.22 -9.00
CA ASN A 195 -6.04 -28.46 -8.93
C ASN A 195 -5.36 -27.49 -7.97
N TYR A 196 -5.92 -26.29 -7.79
CA TYR A 196 -5.39 -25.27 -6.90
C TYR A 196 -6.02 -25.29 -5.50
N ASN A 197 -7.28 -25.73 -5.36
CA ASN A 197 -8.07 -25.58 -4.13
C ASN A 197 -8.55 -26.94 -3.61
N LYS A 198 -8.03 -27.32 -2.44
CA LYS A 198 -8.39 -28.57 -1.75
C LYS A 198 -9.40 -28.39 -0.63
N ASN A 199 -9.81 -27.15 -0.35
CA ASN A 199 -10.59 -26.81 0.84
C ASN A 199 -12.05 -26.52 0.50
N SER A 200 -12.97 -27.17 1.22
CA SER A 200 -14.41 -26.95 1.12
C SER A 200 -14.85 -25.69 1.88
N ILE A 201 -15.88 -25.02 1.35
CA ILE A 201 -16.47 -23.77 1.87
C ILE A 201 -17.13 -23.94 3.25
N ALA A 202 -17.48 -25.17 3.64
CA ALA A 202 -18.30 -25.47 4.83
C ALA A 202 -17.65 -25.13 6.19
N ALA A 203 -16.35 -24.79 6.25
CA ALA A 203 -15.62 -24.42 7.47
C ALA A 203 -14.91 -23.06 7.35
N MET A 204 -15.50 -22.11 6.62
CA MET A 204 -14.89 -20.82 6.32
C MET A 204 -15.11 -19.79 7.44
N SER A 205 -14.21 -19.75 8.42
CA SER A 205 -14.04 -18.57 9.26
C SER A 205 -12.71 -18.60 10.01
N PRO A 206 -12.02 -17.45 10.18
CA PRO A 206 -12.29 -16.13 9.58
C PRO A 206 -11.78 -16.02 8.13
N ILE A 207 -12.23 -15.00 7.38
CA ILE A 207 -11.77 -14.64 6.02
C ILE A 207 -11.20 -13.22 6.06
N ASP A 208 -10.01 -13.03 5.50
CA ASP A 208 -9.29 -11.74 5.51
C ASP A 208 -9.48 -10.95 4.21
N LEU A 209 -9.71 -11.64 3.09
CA LEU A 209 -9.85 -11.04 1.77
C LEU A 209 -10.95 -11.74 0.98
N VAL A 210 -11.91 -10.96 0.50
CA VAL A 210 -12.93 -11.41 -0.45
C VAL A 210 -12.64 -10.78 -1.82
N LEU A 211 -12.56 -11.62 -2.83
CA LEU A 211 -12.37 -11.24 -4.24
C LEU A 211 -13.55 -11.76 -5.05
N GLY A 212 -13.82 -11.11 -6.17
CA GLY A 212 -14.74 -11.64 -7.16
C GLY A 212 -14.93 -10.67 -8.32
N SER A 213 -15.35 -11.23 -9.45
CA SER A 213 -15.73 -10.46 -10.63
C SER A 213 -17.18 -10.77 -10.97
N PRO A 214 -18.01 -9.77 -11.31
CA PRO A 214 -19.33 -10.05 -11.85
C PRO A 214 -19.23 -10.77 -13.22
N PRO A 215 -20.25 -11.55 -13.63
CA PRO A 215 -20.29 -12.19 -14.93
C PRO A 215 -20.43 -11.14 -16.05
N PRO A 216 -19.93 -11.44 -17.26
CA PRO A 216 -19.98 -10.52 -18.40
C PRO A 216 -21.41 -10.21 -18.88
N GLU A 217 -22.40 -11.03 -18.51
CA GLU A 217 -23.83 -10.86 -18.86
C GLU A 217 -24.47 -9.58 -18.28
N TYR A 218 -23.85 -8.97 -17.26
CA TYR A 218 -24.29 -7.69 -16.70
C TYR A 218 -23.74 -6.48 -17.49
N SER A 219 -22.84 -6.70 -18.45
CA SER A 219 -22.27 -5.64 -19.28
C SER A 219 -23.37 -4.91 -20.06
N SER A 220 -23.27 -3.58 -20.14
CA SER A 220 -24.16 -2.76 -20.97
C SER A 220 -24.07 -3.10 -22.45
N ASN A 221 -22.94 -3.68 -22.88
CA ASN A 221 -22.66 -4.04 -24.27
C ASN A 221 -22.98 -5.50 -24.57
N ALA A 222 -23.50 -6.26 -23.60
CA ALA A 222 -23.92 -7.63 -23.83
C ALA A 222 -25.17 -7.65 -24.73
N SER A 223 -25.09 -8.38 -25.84
CA SER A 223 -26.22 -8.57 -26.77
C SER A 223 -27.43 -9.23 -26.09
N VAL A 224 -27.18 -10.01 -25.04
CA VAL A 224 -28.19 -10.63 -24.17
C VAL A 224 -27.93 -10.19 -22.72
N ARG A 225 -28.00 -8.87 -22.49
CA ARG A 225 -27.85 -8.28 -21.15
C ARG A 225 -28.93 -8.82 -20.22
N LYS A 226 -28.53 -9.25 -19.03
CA LYS A 226 -29.45 -9.59 -17.93
C LYS A 226 -29.38 -8.51 -16.85
N SER A 227 -30.50 -8.25 -16.18
CA SER A 227 -30.54 -7.36 -15.02
C SER A 227 -29.87 -8.00 -13.81
N LEU A 228 -29.39 -7.17 -12.87
CA LEU A 228 -28.86 -7.62 -11.58
C LEU A 228 -29.88 -8.40 -10.73
N ILE A 229 -31.18 -8.22 -11.01
CA ILE A 229 -32.30 -8.83 -10.26
C ILE A 229 -32.87 -10.05 -11.01
N GLU A 230 -32.42 -10.31 -12.24
CA GLU A 230 -32.93 -11.44 -13.01
C GLU A 230 -32.34 -12.77 -12.53
N ASN A 231 -33.18 -13.62 -11.94
CA ASN A 231 -32.87 -14.98 -11.46
C ASN A 231 -32.50 -16.00 -12.56
N LYS A 232 -32.07 -15.55 -13.74
CA LYS A 232 -31.70 -16.40 -14.89
C LYS A 232 -30.27 -16.17 -15.38
N GLY A 233 -29.47 -15.37 -14.69
CA GLY A 233 -28.06 -15.17 -14.97
C GLY A 233 -27.16 -16.27 -14.40
N SER A 234 -25.93 -16.39 -14.92
CA SER A 234 -24.87 -17.22 -14.33
C SER A 234 -24.48 -16.81 -12.89
N GLY A 235 -24.97 -15.66 -12.42
CA GLY A 235 -24.86 -15.18 -11.03
C GLY A 235 -25.82 -15.87 -10.06
N HIS A 236 -26.02 -17.19 -10.15
CA HIS A 236 -26.61 -17.92 -9.03
C HIS A 236 -25.60 -17.93 -7.87
N TYR A 237 -25.75 -16.97 -6.98
CA TYR A 237 -24.95 -16.88 -5.75
C TYR A 237 -25.68 -17.64 -4.64
N PHE A 238 -25.09 -18.79 -4.29
CA PHE A 238 -25.41 -19.69 -3.17
C PHE A 238 -26.72 -20.49 -3.28
#